data_AF-A0A258L6M8-F1
#
_entry.id   AF-A0A258L6M8-F1
#
_cell.length_a   1.000
_cell.length_b   1.000
_cell.length_c   1.000
_cell.angle_alpha   90.00
_cell.angle_beta   90.00
_cell.angle_gamma   90.00
#
_symmetry.space_group_name_H-M   'P 1'
#
loop_
_entity.id
_entity.type
_entity.pdbx_description
1 polymer ?
#
loop_
_entity_poly.entity_id
_entity_poly.type
_entity_poly.pdbx_seq_one_letter_code
_entity_poly.pdbx_strand_id
1 'polypeptide(L)'
;MSDETPTLDKLIGHTPLGRILKKDGIAVEFALIRRAFEAQGKVAPDAKKFQQIGQFSGTHLLKLITPRAEIGQHLLRVQRAAGNEATAVIPSTDARLAPVAKIAFRLLEVEGHATRSLVDHILSPDELSPTVTKAFADVFGDDALAALREGLKLTLPAVTTLPAAEFPIIFLPRPGGGDLQVTPIAPAEAYVRFNDVRERYFRKQEGGAPPISKARWHRQLVTTKQQNISSAVGQRRTRFLATMPRLLDRYSAELHRYVHGGRFPRWRDERVVEAVAGYAALLDRSSGRTSDGYDPIKAYSNADIRRGLDERAGRLIEAARAFVDETLGDLEREYPDKKQLENPDLVSVILNRHWPKQDEFDRARRVLSSDHFKGRLEAERG
;
A
#
# COMPACT_ATOMS: atom_id res chain seq x y z
N MET A 1 10.65 53.58 0.38
CA MET A 1 10.16 52.20 0.58
C MET A 1 10.59 51.79 1.98
N SER A 2 9.68 51.35 2.85
CA SER A 2 10.00 51.05 4.25
C SER A 2 11.02 49.90 4.32
N ASP A 3 12.19 50.22 4.85
CA ASP A 3 13.37 49.36 5.00
C ASP A 3 13.18 48.36 6.16
N GLU A 4 11.99 47.75 6.26
CA GLU A 4 11.70 46.77 7.30
C GLU A 4 12.41 45.46 6.95
N THR A 5 13.49 45.19 7.67
CA THR A 5 14.19 43.91 7.60
C THR A 5 13.18 42.79 7.85
N PRO A 6 13.04 41.81 6.93
CA PRO A 6 12.07 40.73 7.10
C PRO A 6 12.35 39.95 8.38
N THR A 7 11.29 39.58 9.09
CA THR A 7 11.40 38.83 10.34
C THR A 7 12.07 37.47 10.10
N LEU A 8 12.87 37.01 11.07
CA LEU A 8 13.62 35.76 10.96
C LEU A 8 12.75 34.57 10.54
N ASP A 9 11.54 34.45 11.10
CA ASP A 9 10.60 33.36 10.79
C ASP A 9 10.13 33.32 9.32
N LYS A 10 10.26 34.43 8.57
CA LYS A 10 10.00 34.47 7.12
C LYS A 10 11.23 34.05 6.30
N LEU A 11 12.42 34.15 6.88
CA LEU A 11 13.68 33.83 6.21
C LEU A 11 14.12 32.38 6.42
N ILE A 12 13.83 31.81 7.59
CA ILE A 12 14.22 30.44 7.95
C ILE A 12 13.02 29.50 7.97
N GLY A 13 13.20 28.25 7.56
CA GLY A 13 12.14 27.25 7.55
C GLY A 13 12.52 26.01 6.77
N HIS A 14 11.68 24.97 6.90
CA HIS A 14 11.85 23.70 6.16
C HIS A 14 11.06 23.67 4.84
N THR A 15 10.39 24.77 4.51
CA THR A 15 9.70 24.95 3.23
C THR A 15 10.63 25.62 2.21
N PRO A 16 10.30 25.61 0.91
CA PRO A 16 10.97 26.44 -0.08
C PRO A 16 10.97 27.92 0.30
N LEU A 17 11.94 28.66 -0.24
CA LEU A 17 12.13 30.08 0.02
C LEU A 17 10.90 30.92 -0.39
N GLY A 18 10.17 30.48 -1.40
CA GLY A 18 9.07 31.18 -2.04
C GLY A 18 9.53 32.26 -3.03
N ARG A 19 10.83 32.36 -3.29
CA ARG A 19 11.44 33.29 -4.27
C ARG A 19 12.67 32.66 -4.90
N ILE A 20 12.83 32.89 -6.19
CA ILE A 20 13.96 32.37 -6.97
C ILE A 20 15.16 33.31 -6.80
N LEU A 21 16.30 32.73 -6.39
CA LEU A 21 17.57 33.40 -6.24
C LEU A 21 18.41 33.25 -7.51
N LYS A 22 19.17 34.28 -7.84
CA LYS A 22 20.33 34.16 -8.75
C LYS A 22 21.54 33.63 -7.99
N LYS A 23 22.52 33.07 -8.70
CA LYS A 23 23.74 32.46 -8.09
C LYS A 23 24.51 33.43 -7.19
N ASP A 24 24.62 34.69 -7.60
CA ASP A 24 25.24 35.80 -6.86
C ASP A 24 24.40 36.27 -5.66
N GLY A 25 23.09 36.01 -5.67
CA GLY A 25 22.17 36.34 -4.58
C GLY A 25 22.22 35.40 -3.37
N ILE A 26 22.90 34.25 -3.45
CA ILE A 26 22.90 33.23 -2.38
C ILE A 26 23.59 33.74 -1.10
N ALA A 27 24.74 34.39 -1.24
CA ALA A 27 25.45 34.96 -0.09
C ALA A 27 24.66 36.08 0.58
N VAL A 28 23.95 36.89 -0.22
CA VAL A 28 23.07 37.95 0.27
C VAL A 28 21.94 37.36 1.11
N GLU A 29 21.34 36.25 0.67
CA GLU A 29 20.28 35.55 1.41
C GLU A 29 20.78 35.06 2.78
N PHE A 30 21.96 34.42 2.84
CA PHE A 30 22.55 34.00 4.11
C PHE A 30 22.89 35.18 5.02
N ALA A 31 23.42 36.27 4.47
CA ALA A 31 23.72 37.48 5.23
C ALA A 31 22.44 38.11 5.82
N LEU A 32 21.34 38.09 5.05
CA LEU A 32 20.01 38.51 5.51
C LEU A 32 19.52 37.68 6.69
N ILE A 33 19.66 36.36 6.60
CA ILE A 33 19.33 35.42 7.68
C ILE A 33 20.16 35.73 8.93
N ARG A 34 21.47 35.90 8.80
CA ARG A 34 22.37 36.20 9.92
C ARG A 34 21.99 37.51 10.60
N ARG A 35 21.78 38.58 9.83
CA ARG A 35 21.34 39.90 10.35
C ARG A 35 20.00 39.80 11.07
N ALA A 36 19.02 39.10 10.52
CA ALA A 36 17.73 38.89 11.17
C ALA A 36 17.84 38.07 12.45
N PHE A 37 18.81 37.15 12.54
CA PHE A 37 19.11 36.39 13.74
C PHE A 37 19.69 37.28 14.84
N GLU A 38 20.67 38.10 14.48
CA GLU A 38 21.35 39.06 15.37
C GLU A 38 20.39 40.16 15.86
N ALA A 39 19.48 40.62 15.00
CA ALA A 39 18.45 41.61 15.34
C ALA A 39 17.46 41.12 16.41
N GLN A 40 17.35 39.80 16.65
CA GLN A 40 16.58 39.25 17.78
C GLN A 40 17.38 39.25 19.10
N GLY A 41 18.53 39.91 19.16
CA GLY A 41 19.42 39.93 20.31
C GLY A 41 20.16 38.60 20.53
N LYS A 42 20.23 37.74 19.50
CA LYS A 42 20.88 36.43 19.57
C LYS A 42 22.24 36.49 18.89
N VAL A 43 23.27 35.91 19.51
CA VAL A 43 24.57 35.73 18.85
C VAL A 43 24.40 34.76 17.67
N ALA A 44 25.04 35.07 16.55
CA ALA A 44 25.08 34.18 15.39
C ALA A 44 25.44 32.74 15.80
N PRO A 45 24.82 31.72 15.17
CA PRO A 45 25.12 30.33 15.52
C PRO A 45 26.60 30.01 15.31
N ASP A 46 27.23 29.38 16.30
CA ASP A 46 28.63 28.98 16.26
C ASP A 46 28.81 27.61 15.59
N ALA A 47 30.07 27.25 15.31
CA ALA A 47 30.42 25.96 14.71
C ALA A 47 29.89 24.77 15.51
N LYS A 48 29.90 24.85 16.85
CA LYS A 48 29.39 23.78 17.73
C LYS A 48 27.90 23.50 17.50
N LYS A 49 27.07 24.53 17.36
CA LYS A 49 25.64 24.36 17.05
C LYS A 49 25.47 23.66 15.70
N PHE A 50 26.22 24.04 14.68
CA PHE A 50 26.17 23.40 13.36
C PHE A 50 26.65 21.94 13.39
N GLN A 51 27.69 21.62 14.16
CA GLN A 51 28.12 20.24 14.40
C GLN A 51 26.98 19.39 14.98
N GLN A 52 26.28 19.93 15.99
CA GLN A 52 25.14 19.27 16.62
C GLN A 52 23.98 19.08 15.63
N ILE A 53 23.69 20.07 14.76
CA ILE A 53 22.70 19.89 13.69
C ILE A 53 23.08 18.71 12.81
N GLY A 54 24.34 18.65 12.35
CA GLY A 54 24.84 17.54 11.57
C GLY A 54 24.67 16.22 12.31
N GLN A 55 25.23 16.09 13.50
CA GLN A 55 25.23 14.88 14.33
C GLN A 55 23.83 14.34 14.61
N PHE A 56 22.87 15.22 14.93
CA PHE A 56 21.50 14.83 15.28
C PHE A 56 20.54 14.87 14.10
N SER A 57 21.05 14.79 12.85
CA SER A 57 20.25 14.60 11.64
C SER A 57 20.32 13.16 11.13
N GLY A 58 19.17 12.60 10.79
CA GLY A 58 19.05 11.19 10.39
C GLY A 58 17.94 10.93 9.38
N THR A 59 18.04 9.78 8.72
CA THR A 59 17.05 9.30 7.74
C THR A 59 15.80 8.72 8.42
N HIS A 60 15.96 8.16 9.62
CA HIS A 60 14.89 7.59 10.43
C HIS A 60 15.04 8.11 11.86
N LEU A 61 13.91 8.52 12.45
CA LEU A 61 13.86 9.08 13.81
C LEU A 61 12.98 8.17 14.67
N LEU A 62 13.57 7.50 15.65
CA LEU A 62 12.85 6.64 16.60
C LEU A 62 11.85 7.44 17.45
N LYS A 63 12.14 8.74 17.66
CA LYS A 63 11.25 9.68 18.34
C LYS A 63 9.87 9.84 17.68
N LEU A 64 9.75 9.49 16.39
CA LEU A 64 8.47 9.47 15.67
C LEU A 64 7.60 8.26 16.00
N ILE A 65 8.16 7.23 16.63
CA ILE A 65 7.46 6.07 17.16
C ILE A 65 7.20 6.27 18.65
N THR A 66 8.25 6.62 19.40
CA THR A 66 8.15 6.90 20.85
C THR A 66 8.96 8.13 21.26
N PRO A 67 8.38 9.09 21.99
CA PRO A 67 9.13 10.22 22.52
C PRO A 67 10.19 9.83 23.56
N ARG A 68 10.18 8.59 24.07
CA ARG A 68 11.10 8.09 25.10
C ARG A 68 12.41 7.53 24.55
N ALA A 69 12.59 7.49 23.23
CA ALA A 69 13.85 7.06 22.63
C ALA A 69 15.02 7.94 23.12
N GLU A 70 16.06 7.30 23.64
CA GLU A 70 17.17 7.98 24.32
C GLU A 70 18.02 8.86 23.39
N ILE A 71 18.60 9.91 23.96
CA ILE A 71 19.56 10.76 23.25
C ILE A 71 20.78 9.90 22.88
N GLY A 72 21.19 9.94 21.61
CA GLY A 72 22.27 9.11 21.06
C GLY A 72 21.83 7.76 20.47
N GLN A 73 20.61 7.28 20.78
CA GLN A 73 20.04 6.03 20.25
C GLN A 73 18.79 6.26 19.39
N HIS A 74 18.27 7.49 19.35
CA HIS A 74 16.99 7.83 18.73
C HIS A 74 17.01 8.07 17.21
N LEU A 75 18.15 7.89 16.55
CA LEU A 75 18.36 8.33 15.18
C LEU A 75 19.18 7.30 14.41
N LEU A 76 18.82 7.10 13.13
CA LEU A 76 19.50 6.17 12.23
C LEU A 76 19.78 6.83 10.89
N ARG A 77 20.92 6.48 10.29
CA ARG A 77 21.28 6.81 8.90
C ARG A 77 21.34 5.52 8.10
N VAL A 78 20.26 5.24 7.39
CA VAL A 78 20.12 4.08 6.52
C VAL A 78 20.18 4.58 5.09
N GLN A 79 21.18 4.13 4.33
CA GLN A 79 21.24 4.39 2.90
C GLN A 79 20.28 3.45 2.16
N ARG A 80 19.52 3.98 1.20
CA ARG A 80 18.71 3.14 0.30
C ARG A 80 19.65 2.33 -0.60
N ALA A 81 19.53 1.00 -0.57
CA ALA A 81 20.40 0.08 -1.33
C ALA A 81 20.32 0.22 -2.86
N ALA A 82 19.29 0.88 -3.41
CA ALA A 82 19.03 0.96 -4.86
C ALA A 82 18.82 2.41 -5.37
N GLY A 83 19.35 3.42 -4.68
CA GLY A 83 19.22 4.82 -5.07
C GLY A 83 20.54 5.42 -5.55
N ASN A 84 20.53 6.13 -6.69
CA ASN A 84 21.65 6.97 -7.14
C ASN A 84 21.75 8.30 -6.36
N GLU A 85 20.79 8.59 -5.47
CA GLU A 85 20.75 9.81 -4.65
C GLU A 85 20.96 9.46 -3.17
N ALA A 86 21.69 10.33 -2.46
CA ALA A 86 21.80 10.19 -1.01
C ALA A 86 20.42 10.32 -0.37
N THR A 87 20.17 9.50 0.66
CA THR A 87 18.89 9.51 1.37
C THR A 87 18.75 10.80 2.18
N ALA A 88 17.66 11.54 1.98
CA ALA A 88 17.40 12.78 2.69
C ALA A 88 17.40 12.56 4.21
N VAL A 89 18.09 13.44 4.93
CA VAL A 89 18.14 13.45 6.40
C VAL A 89 17.25 14.55 6.96
N ILE A 90 16.78 14.38 8.19
CA ILE A 90 15.92 15.32 8.89
C ILE A 90 16.53 15.62 10.27
N PRO A 91 16.54 16.89 10.73
CA PRO A 91 17.09 17.24 12.03
C PRO A 91 16.19 16.77 13.18
N SER A 92 16.77 16.09 14.15
CA SER A 92 16.15 15.62 15.40
C SER A 92 16.87 16.22 16.61
N THR A 93 16.88 17.55 16.67
CA THR A 93 17.61 18.33 17.67
C THR A 93 16.67 18.87 18.74
N ASP A 94 17.25 19.40 19.82
CA ASP A 94 16.51 20.18 20.82
C ASP A 94 15.84 21.44 20.21
N ALA A 95 14.74 21.89 20.82
CA ALA A 95 13.99 23.08 20.42
C ALA A 95 14.87 24.35 20.34
N ARG A 96 15.88 24.48 21.23
CA ARG A 96 16.84 25.60 21.22
C ARG A 96 17.69 25.66 19.96
N LEU A 97 17.92 24.52 19.32
CA LEU A 97 18.67 24.40 18.07
C LEU A 97 17.77 24.49 16.83
N ALA A 98 16.44 24.52 16.99
CA ALA A 98 15.50 24.55 15.88
C ALA A 98 15.74 25.72 14.89
N PRO A 99 16.06 26.96 15.33
CA PRO A 99 16.41 28.03 14.41
C PRO A 99 17.64 27.71 13.56
N VAL A 100 18.68 27.12 14.15
CA VAL A 100 19.91 26.74 13.44
C VAL A 100 19.65 25.62 12.45
N ALA A 101 18.86 24.63 12.85
CA ALA A 101 18.40 23.56 11.96
C ALA A 101 17.65 24.13 10.75
N LYS A 102 16.75 25.09 10.96
CA LYS A 102 16.01 25.76 9.87
C LYS A 102 16.90 26.57 8.93
N ILE A 103 18.09 27.02 9.36
CA ILE A 103 19.08 27.67 8.49
C ILE A 103 19.74 26.62 7.60
N ALA A 104 20.29 25.55 8.21
CA ALA A 104 20.99 24.49 7.47
C ALA A 104 20.08 23.72 6.50
N PHE A 105 18.82 23.50 6.88
CA PHE A 105 17.82 22.79 6.10
C PHE A 105 16.92 23.71 5.27
N ARG A 106 17.24 25.02 5.18
CA ARG A 106 16.46 25.94 4.35
C ARG A 106 16.58 25.53 2.88
N LEU A 107 15.44 25.25 2.26
CA LEU A 107 15.35 24.93 0.84
C LEU A 107 15.54 26.21 0.01
N LEU A 108 16.66 26.28 -0.71
CA LEU A 108 17.01 27.39 -1.60
C LEU A 108 16.45 27.10 -2.99
N GLU A 109 15.73 28.07 -3.55
CA GLU A 109 15.26 28.02 -4.93
C GLU A 109 16.21 28.87 -5.77
N VAL A 110 17.05 28.23 -6.59
CA VAL A 110 18.06 28.91 -7.41
C VAL A 110 17.74 28.73 -8.88
N GLU A 111 17.83 29.80 -9.66
CA GLU A 111 17.51 29.81 -11.08
C GLU A 111 18.27 28.71 -11.85
N GLY A 112 17.52 27.85 -12.56
CA GLY A 112 18.07 26.75 -13.36
C GLY A 112 18.51 25.51 -12.57
N HIS A 113 18.28 25.46 -11.25
CA HIS A 113 18.72 24.35 -10.40
C HIS A 113 17.56 23.77 -9.57
N ALA A 114 17.72 22.52 -9.11
CA ALA A 114 16.76 21.88 -8.23
C ALA A 114 16.74 22.55 -6.84
N THR A 115 15.54 22.69 -6.25
CA THR A 115 15.37 23.22 -4.89
C THR A 115 16.04 22.30 -3.87
N ARG A 116 17.09 22.79 -3.19
CA ARG A 116 17.93 22.01 -2.28
C ARG A 116 18.36 22.85 -1.08
N SER A 117 18.62 22.18 0.04
CA SER A 117 19.20 22.81 1.23
C SER A 117 20.72 22.78 1.23
N LEU A 118 21.35 23.53 2.13
CA LEU A 118 22.81 23.44 2.36
C LEU A 118 23.22 22.00 2.71
N VAL A 119 22.42 21.29 3.49
CA VAL A 119 22.66 19.88 3.85
C VAL A 119 22.63 18.98 2.62
N ASP A 120 21.68 19.20 1.71
CA ASP A 120 21.60 18.43 0.45
C ASP A 120 22.84 18.69 -0.41
N HIS A 121 23.28 19.95 -0.54
CA HIS A 121 24.50 20.30 -1.27
C HIS A 121 25.79 19.72 -0.67
N ILE A 122 25.78 19.39 0.64
CA ILE A 122 26.90 18.71 1.32
C ILE A 122 26.86 17.19 1.08
N LEU A 123 25.68 16.57 1.17
CA LEU A 123 25.52 15.11 1.09
C LEU A 123 25.48 14.58 -0.35
N SER A 124 24.93 15.36 -1.27
CA SER A 124 24.80 15.05 -2.70
C SER A 124 25.27 16.23 -3.55
N PRO A 125 26.60 16.45 -3.67
CA PRO A 125 27.12 17.62 -4.37
C PRO A 125 26.75 17.64 -5.86
N ASP A 126 26.47 18.83 -6.38
CA ASP A 126 26.27 19.12 -7.82
C ASP A 126 27.10 20.34 -8.25
N GLU A 127 26.89 20.82 -9.48
CA GLU A 127 27.58 22.00 -10.03
C GLU A 127 27.34 23.29 -9.22
N LEU A 128 26.21 23.41 -8.51
CA LEU A 128 25.87 24.58 -7.71
C LEU A 128 26.43 24.50 -6.28
N SER A 129 26.67 23.28 -5.76
CA SER A 129 27.16 23.03 -4.40
C SER A 129 28.38 23.86 -3.98
N PRO A 130 29.43 24.07 -4.81
CA PRO A 130 30.57 24.91 -4.44
C PRO A 130 30.17 26.36 -4.16
N THR A 131 29.21 26.89 -4.93
CA THR A 131 28.72 28.27 -4.76
C THR A 131 27.93 28.41 -3.46
N VAL A 132 27.00 27.47 -3.20
CA VAL A 132 26.16 27.49 -1.99
C VAL A 132 27.00 27.31 -0.72
N THR A 133 27.93 26.36 -0.74
CA THR A 133 28.78 26.09 0.44
C THR A 133 29.77 27.22 0.71
N LYS A 134 30.35 27.83 -0.33
CA LYS A 134 31.19 29.02 -0.18
C LYS A 134 30.39 30.21 0.37
N ALA A 135 29.22 30.49 -0.20
CA ALA A 135 28.35 31.58 0.26
C ALA A 135 27.95 31.43 1.74
N PHE A 136 27.72 30.19 2.20
CA PHE A 136 27.48 29.92 3.62
C PHE A 136 28.73 30.18 4.48
N ALA A 137 29.90 29.71 4.04
CA ALA A 137 31.16 29.91 4.76
C ALA A 137 31.55 31.40 4.86
N ASP A 138 31.36 32.17 3.79
CA ASP A 138 31.61 33.62 3.77
C ASP A 138 30.76 34.37 4.81
N VAL A 139 29.58 33.85 5.17
CA VAL A 139 28.65 34.48 6.11
C VAL A 139 28.75 33.93 7.53
N PHE A 140 28.86 32.61 7.71
CA PHE A 140 28.81 31.95 9.01
C PHE A 140 30.19 31.44 9.48
N GLY A 141 31.20 31.45 8.61
CA GLY A 141 32.55 30.95 8.88
C GLY A 141 32.84 29.59 8.24
N ASP A 142 34.09 29.40 7.81
CA ASP A 142 34.59 28.11 7.32
C ASP A 142 34.53 27.01 8.40
N ASP A 143 34.74 27.39 9.66
CA ASP A 143 34.64 26.54 10.83
C ASP A 143 33.21 25.99 11.01
N ALA A 144 32.19 26.82 10.81
CA ALA A 144 30.80 26.42 10.86
C ALA A 144 30.45 25.41 9.75
N LEU A 145 30.93 25.63 8.52
CA LEU A 145 30.73 24.70 7.40
C LEU A 145 31.45 23.36 7.66
N ALA A 146 32.70 23.42 8.13
CA ALA A 146 33.50 22.24 8.43
C ALA A 146 32.83 21.40 9.54
N ALA A 147 32.37 22.05 10.61
CA ALA A 147 31.67 21.41 11.71
C ALA A 147 30.36 20.75 11.28
N LEU A 148 29.56 21.40 10.43
CA LEU A 148 28.34 20.79 9.87
C LEU A 148 28.66 19.54 9.05
N ARG A 149 29.67 19.61 8.18
CA ARG A 149 30.13 18.48 7.35
C ARG A 149 30.58 17.31 8.22
N GLU A 150 31.34 17.58 9.27
CA GLU A 150 31.81 16.57 10.22
C GLU A 150 30.62 15.87 10.89
N GLY A 151 29.67 16.63 11.44
CA GLY A 151 28.49 16.06 12.08
C GLY A 151 27.63 15.21 11.14
N LEU A 152 27.49 15.63 9.88
CA LEU A 152 26.75 14.89 8.84
C LEU A 152 27.45 13.60 8.40
N LYS A 153 28.78 13.53 8.51
CA LYS A 153 29.59 12.35 8.16
C LYS A 153 29.85 11.41 9.34
N LEU A 154 29.53 11.84 10.56
CA LEU A 154 29.73 11.04 11.76
C LEU A 154 29.02 9.68 11.66
N THR A 155 29.76 8.59 11.87
CA THR A 155 29.16 7.27 12.02
C THR A 155 28.40 7.22 13.35
N LEU A 156 27.12 6.90 13.28
CA LEU A 156 26.27 6.83 14.44
C LEU A 156 26.47 5.48 15.15
N PRO A 157 26.42 5.45 16.50
CA PRO A 157 26.48 4.19 17.23
C PRO A 157 25.30 3.30 16.85
N ALA A 158 25.53 1.98 16.87
CA ALA A 158 24.46 1.02 16.69
C ALA A 158 23.38 1.20 17.77
N VAL A 159 22.11 1.01 17.38
CA VAL A 159 21.00 1.03 18.33
C VAL A 159 21.00 -0.29 19.10
N THR A 160 21.34 -0.25 20.38
CA THR A 160 21.44 -1.44 21.24
C THR A 160 20.26 -1.59 22.17
N THR A 161 19.51 -0.52 22.41
CA THR A 161 18.34 -0.51 23.29
C THR A 161 17.12 0.06 22.58
N LEU A 162 15.98 -0.61 22.74
CA LEU A 162 14.67 -0.11 22.32
C LEU A 162 13.74 -0.14 23.53
N PRO A 163 12.97 0.93 23.79
CA PRO A 163 11.84 0.91 24.72
C PRO A 163 10.86 -0.23 24.39
N ALA A 164 10.96 -1.36 25.10
CA ALA A 164 10.31 -2.62 24.72
C ALA A 164 8.78 -2.55 24.59
N ALA A 165 8.12 -1.61 25.28
CA ALA A 165 6.65 -1.49 25.27
C ALA A 165 6.08 -0.67 24.09
N GLU A 166 6.91 0.04 23.33
CA GLU A 166 6.42 1.08 22.39
C GLU A 166 6.81 0.82 20.93
N PHE A 167 7.73 -0.12 20.68
CA PHE A 167 8.10 -0.51 19.33
C PHE A 167 7.31 -1.75 18.87
N PRO A 168 6.70 -1.71 17.67
CA PRO A 168 6.13 -2.91 17.09
C PRO A 168 7.26 -3.89 16.77
N ILE A 169 7.21 -5.09 17.36
CA ILE A 169 8.14 -6.19 17.03
C ILE A 169 7.35 -7.20 16.22
N ILE A 170 7.85 -7.51 15.02
CA ILE A 170 7.30 -8.50 14.11
C ILE A 170 8.29 -9.67 14.06
N PHE A 171 7.77 -10.89 14.20
CA PHE A 171 8.55 -12.11 14.04
C PHE A 171 8.43 -12.57 12.59
N LEU A 172 9.56 -12.66 11.90
CA LEU A 172 9.64 -13.16 10.52
C LEU A 172 10.34 -14.52 10.52
N PRO A 173 9.77 -15.56 9.89
CA PRO A 173 10.39 -16.88 9.85
C PRO A 173 11.69 -16.82 9.04
N ARG A 174 12.74 -17.52 9.52
CA ARG A 174 13.99 -17.66 8.76
C ARG A 174 14.02 -18.97 7.97
N PRO A 175 14.62 -18.96 6.76
CA PRO A 175 14.99 -20.21 6.10
C PRO A 175 15.92 -21.02 7.02
N GLY A 176 15.53 -22.24 7.39
CA GLY A 176 16.29 -23.09 8.32
C GLY A 176 15.79 -23.09 9.77
N GLY A 177 14.71 -22.36 10.09
CA GLY A 177 14.04 -22.40 11.39
C GLY A 177 14.35 -21.23 12.32
N GLY A 178 13.47 -21.05 13.30
CA GLY A 178 13.47 -19.90 14.22
C GLY A 178 13.03 -18.59 13.57
N ASP A 179 12.94 -17.55 14.40
CA ASP A 179 12.37 -16.25 13.99
C ASP A 179 13.40 -15.13 14.04
N LEU A 180 13.28 -14.20 13.09
CA LEU A 180 13.93 -12.91 13.10
C LEU A 180 12.97 -11.88 13.71
N GLN A 181 13.39 -11.20 14.78
CA GLN A 181 12.64 -10.07 15.32
C GLN A 181 12.98 -8.80 14.54
N VAL A 182 11.96 -8.16 13.98
CA VAL A 182 12.10 -6.95 13.16
C VAL A 182 11.19 -5.87 13.69
N THR A 183 11.77 -4.69 13.88
CA THR A 183 11.03 -3.47 14.21
C THR A 183 10.95 -2.60 12.96
N PRO A 184 9.78 -2.46 12.31
CA PRO A 184 9.64 -1.58 11.16
C PRO A 184 9.75 -0.12 11.61
N ILE A 185 10.67 0.62 11.00
CA ILE A 185 10.84 2.05 11.23
C ILE A 185 10.62 2.75 9.88
N ALA A 186 9.67 3.68 9.85
CA ALA A 186 9.43 4.47 8.65
C ALA A 186 10.50 5.57 8.50
N PRO A 187 10.92 5.90 7.26
CA PRO A 187 11.81 7.02 7.03
C PRO A 187 11.13 8.32 7.47
N ALA A 188 11.89 9.22 8.08
CA ALA A 188 11.40 10.48 8.62
C ALA A 188 10.76 11.35 7.52
N GLU A 189 11.30 11.27 6.31
CA GLU A 189 10.78 11.91 5.10
C GLU A 189 9.29 11.60 4.83
N ALA A 190 8.83 10.38 5.13
CA ALA A 190 7.44 9.97 4.94
C ALA A 190 6.44 10.69 5.88
N TYR A 191 6.95 11.42 6.88
CA TYR A 191 6.13 12.25 7.78
C TYR A 191 6.01 13.69 7.28
N VAL A 192 6.90 14.13 6.38
CA VAL A 192 6.98 15.52 5.89
C VAL A 192 6.45 15.65 4.47
N ARG A 193 6.89 14.79 3.53
CA ARG A 193 6.62 14.94 2.08
C ARG A 193 5.15 14.88 1.67
N PHE A 194 4.29 14.23 2.46
CA PHE A 194 2.86 14.22 2.15
C PHE A 194 2.20 15.60 2.28
N ASN A 195 2.82 16.56 2.98
CA ASN A 195 2.30 17.92 3.02
C ASN A 195 2.43 18.63 1.66
N ASP A 196 3.52 18.39 0.93
CA ASP A 196 3.77 19.00 -0.39
C ASP A 196 2.82 18.43 -1.46
N VAL A 197 2.56 17.12 -1.37
CA VAL A 197 1.58 16.44 -2.24
C VAL A 197 0.18 16.94 -1.94
N ARG A 198 -0.15 17.13 -0.66
CA ARG A 198 -1.49 17.52 -0.19
C ARG A 198 -1.97 18.79 -0.88
N GLU A 199 -1.19 19.86 -0.89
CA GLU A 199 -1.67 21.18 -1.34
C GLU A 199 -2.27 21.17 -2.76
N ARG A 200 -1.73 20.34 -3.66
CA ARG A 200 -2.24 20.20 -5.03
C ARG A 200 -3.67 19.64 -5.08
N TYR A 201 -4.06 18.76 -4.15
CA TYR A 201 -5.38 18.13 -4.08
C TYR A 201 -6.42 18.96 -3.30
N PHE A 202 -6.00 20.03 -2.63
CA PHE A 202 -6.90 20.98 -1.94
C PHE A 202 -7.08 22.29 -2.71
N ARG A 203 -6.56 22.38 -3.96
CA ARG A 203 -6.85 23.50 -4.85
C ARG A 203 -8.36 23.59 -5.07
N LYS A 204 -8.90 24.81 -4.99
CA LYS A 204 -10.31 25.06 -5.34
C LYS A 204 -10.51 24.62 -6.79
N GLN A 205 -11.66 24.01 -7.08
CA GLN A 205 -12.01 23.66 -8.44
C GLN A 205 -12.15 24.95 -9.26
N GLU A 206 -11.31 25.09 -10.28
CA GLU A 206 -11.40 26.18 -11.23
C GLU A 206 -12.58 25.92 -12.18
N GLY A 207 -13.37 26.94 -12.46
CA GLY A 207 -14.54 26.82 -13.34
C GLY A 207 -14.13 26.39 -14.75
N GLY A 208 -14.72 25.31 -15.26
CA GLY A 208 -14.44 24.77 -16.60
C GLY A 208 -13.35 23.69 -16.66
N ALA A 209 -12.58 23.47 -15.58
CA ALA A 209 -11.62 22.36 -15.53
C ALA A 209 -12.31 21.02 -15.21
N PRO A 210 -11.74 19.87 -15.66
CA PRO A 210 -12.23 18.55 -15.25
C PRO A 210 -12.30 18.41 -13.73
N PRO A 211 -13.25 17.62 -13.18
CA PRO A 211 -13.37 17.41 -11.75
C PRO A 211 -12.03 16.91 -11.18
N ILE A 212 -11.45 17.67 -10.25
CA ILE A 212 -10.24 17.25 -9.55
C ILE A 212 -10.62 16.04 -8.68
N SER A 213 -10.00 14.89 -8.92
CA SER A 213 -10.17 13.71 -8.07
C SER A 213 -9.78 14.06 -6.63
N LYS A 214 -10.79 14.16 -5.76
CA LYS A 214 -10.58 14.40 -4.33
C LYS A 214 -10.16 13.07 -3.70
N ALA A 215 -8.86 12.82 -3.70
CA ALA A 215 -8.26 11.80 -2.85
C ALA A 215 -8.79 11.92 -1.41
N ARG A 216 -9.07 10.79 -0.75
CA ARG A 216 -9.47 10.80 0.66
C ARG A 216 -8.21 10.94 1.51
N TRP A 217 -8.13 12.01 2.30
CA TRP A 217 -6.98 12.30 3.15
C TRP A 217 -7.34 12.12 4.62
N HIS A 218 -6.48 11.45 5.38
CA HIS A 218 -6.60 11.36 6.83
C HIS A 218 -5.46 12.13 7.49
N ARG A 219 -5.76 12.89 8.56
CA ARG A 219 -4.77 13.61 9.36
C ARG A 219 -4.70 12.95 10.74
N GLN A 220 -3.58 12.30 11.02
CA GLN A 220 -3.34 11.64 12.30
C GLN A 220 -2.42 12.52 13.15
N LEU A 221 -2.78 12.75 14.41
CA LEU A 221 -1.90 13.38 15.39
C LEU A 221 -0.71 12.45 15.65
N VAL A 222 0.51 12.97 15.45
CA VAL A 222 1.76 12.24 15.73
C VAL A 222 2.28 12.64 17.10
N THR A 223 2.27 13.94 17.41
CA THR A 223 2.70 14.47 18.70
C THR A 223 2.11 15.84 18.95
N THR A 224 1.94 16.19 20.23
CA THR A 224 1.63 17.55 20.66
C THR A 224 2.90 18.38 20.91
N LYS A 225 4.06 17.75 21.07
CA LYS A 225 5.37 18.37 21.36
C LYS A 225 6.36 18.17 20.22
N GLN A 226 6.01 18.64 19.02
CA GLN A 226 6.81 18.46 17.79
C GLN A 226 8.27 18.91 17.92
N GLN A 227 8.52 19.99 18.66
CA GLN A 227 9.86 20.56 18.82
C GLN A 227 10.84 19.63 19.56
N ASN A 228 10.34 18.62 20.29
CA ASN A 228 11.17 17.64 20.99
C ASN A 228 11.55 16.45 20.10
N ILE A 229 10.92 16.32 18.93
CA ILE A 229 11.15 15.24 17.96
C ILE A 229 11.96 15.76 16.78
N SER A 230 11.46 16.80 16.11
CA SER A 230 12.10 17.40 14.95
C SER A 230 11.48 18.75 14.66
N SER A 231 12.30 19.72 14.27
CA SER A 231 11.80 21.02 13.81
C SER A 231 11.13 20.97 12.43
N ALA A 232 11.34 19.89 11.66
CA ALA A 232 10.81 19.71 10.31
C ALA A 232 9.50 18.92 10.26
N VAL A 233 9.13 18.24 11.35
CA VAL A 233 7.90 17.44 11.43
C VAL A 233 6.79 18.24 12.10
N GLY A 234 5.63 18.32 11.44
CA GLY A 234 4.44 18.93 12.01
C GLY A 234 3.73 18.03 13.04
N GLN A 235 2.87 18.62 13.88
CA GLN A 235 2.06 17.89 14.87
C GLN A 235 1.22 16.75 14.27
N ARG A 236 0.76 16.94 13.03
CA ARG A 236 -0.10 15.99 12.31
C ARG A 236 0.61 15.46 11.08
N ARG A 237 0.57 14.15 10.90
CA ARG A 237 0.96 13.50 9.65
C ARG A 237 -0.26 13.35 8.76
N THR A 238 -0.10 13.73 7.50
CA THR A 238 -1.10 13.49 6.45
C THR A 238 -0.87 12.10 5.84
N ARG A 239 -1.94 11.32 5.68
CA ARG A 239 -1.93 10.01 5.02
C ARG A 239 -2.98 9.98 3.91
N PHE A 240 -2.66 9.28 2.81
CA PHE A 240 -3.64 8.91 1.80
C PHE A 240 -4.50 7.75 2.34
N LEU A 241 -5.82 7.87 2.23
CA LEU A 241 -6.74 6.78 2.55
C LEU A 241 -7.02 5.99 1.27
N ALA A 242 -6.45 4.80 1.19
CA ALA A 242 -6.81 3.86 0.12
C ALA A 242 -8.26 3.42 0.31
N THR A 243 -9.09 3.63 -0.70
CA THR A 243 -10.39 2.98 -0.78
C THR A 243 -10.12 1.52 -1.11
N MET A 244 -10.32 0.63 -0.14
CA MET A 244 -10.27 -0.81 -0.39
C MET A 244 -11.30 -1.17 -1.46
N PRO A 245 -11.02 -2.15 -2.33
CA PRO A 245 -12.02 -2.62 -3.29
C PRO A 245 -13.26 -3.08 -2.53
N ARG A 246 -14.43 -2.95 -3.18
CA ARG A 246 -15.70 -3.43 -2.60
C ARG A 246 -15.54 -4.91 -2.30
N LEU A 247 -15.74 -5.30 -1.04
CA LEU A 247 -15.83 -6.71 -0.67
C LEU A 247 -17.07 -7.26 -1.38
N LEU A 248 -16.85 -8.10 -2.39
CA LEU A 248 -17.92 -8.85 -3.03
C LEU A 248 -18.35 -9.96 -2.08
N ASP A 249 -19.66 -10.19 -1.96
CA ASP A 249 -20.11 -11.45 -1.39
C ASP A 249 -19.65 -12.62 -2.28
N ARG A 250 -19.74 -13.83 -1.75
CA ARG A 250 -19.20 -15.03 -2.42
C ARG A 250 -19.84 -15.29 -3.78
N TYR A 251 -21.12 -14.98 -3.97
CA TYR A 251 -21.82 -15.20 -5.23
C TYR A 251 -21.42 -14.13 -6.25
N SER A 252 -21.44 -12.86 -5.87
CA SER A 252 -20.94 -11.74 -6.69
C SER A 252 -19.47 -11.95 -7.13
N ALA A 253 -18.62 -12.50 -6.25
CA ALA A 253 -17.25 -12.85 -6.58
C ALA A 253 -17.12 -14.04 -7.55
N GLU A 254 -18.09 -14.95 -7.55
CA GLU A 254 -18.17 -16.04 -8.53
C GLU A 254 -18.65 -15.52 -9.89
N LEU A 255 -19.65 -14.65 -9.93
CA LEU A 255 -20.09 -13.97 -11.15
C LEU A 255 -18.94 -13.21 -11.79
N HIS A 256 -18.25 -12.37 -11.00
CA HIS A 256 -17.08 -11.62 -11.45
C HIS A 256 -16.00 -12.55 -12.03
N ARG A 257 -15.66 -13.65 -11.33
CA ARG A 257 -14.66 -14.60 -11.82
C ARG A 257 -15.08 -15.23 -13.14
N TYR A 258 -16.34 -15.61 -13.30
CA TYR A 258 -16.84 -16.23 -14.52
C TYR A 258 -16.77 -15.26 -15.73
N VAL A 259 -17.14 -13.98 -15.55
CA VAL A 259 -16.99 -12.94 -16.60
C VAL A 259 -15.53 -12.79 -17.06
N HIS A 260 -14.57 -13.02 -16.16
CA HIS A 260 -13.14 -12.95 -16.44
C HIS A 260 -12.51 -14.31 -16.82
N GLY A 261 -13.30 -15.28 -17.29
CA GLY A 261 -12.81 -16.58 -17.77
C GLY A 261 -12.61 -17.65 -16.70
N GLY A 262 -13.16 -17.43 -15.50
CA GLY A 262 -13.19 -18.40 -14.42
C GLY A 262 -14.29 -19.47 -14.61
N ARG A 263 -14.47 -20.31 -13.60
CA ARG A 263 -15.53 -21.33 -13.58
C ARG A 263 -16.90 -20.70 -13.35
N PHE A 264 -17.93 -21.35 -13.88
CA PHE A 264 -19.32 -21.00 -13.60
C PHE A 264 -19.61 -20.98 -12.07
N PRO A 265 -20.53 -20.14 -11.58
CA PRO A 265 -20.91 -20.14 -10.16
C PRO A 265 -21.35 -21.51 -9.65
N ARG A 266 -21.10 -21.75 -8.36
CA ARG A 266 -21.34 -23.05 -7.76
C ARG A 266 -22.84 -23.26 -7.50
N TRP A 267 -23.39 -24.41 -7.90
CA TRP A 267 -24.77 -24.75 -7.56
C TRP A 267 -24.86 -25.24 -6.11
N ARG A 268 -25.42 -24.41 -5.23
CA ARG A 268 -25.41 -24.62 -3.77
C ARG A 268 -26.65 -25.30 -3.22
N ASP A 269 -27.64 -25.62 -4.04
CA ASP A 269 -28.83 -26.34 -3.59
C ASP A 269 -28.46 -27.75 -3.12
N GLU A 270 -28.60 -28.04 -1.83
CA GLU A 270 -28.26 -29.32 -1.22
C GLU A 270 -29.05 -30.49 -1.82
N ARG A 271 -30.30 -30.23 -2.26
CA ARG A 271 -31.22 -31.24 -2.81
C ARG A 271 -30.69 -31.90 -4.09
N VAL A 272 -29.79 -31.24 -4.81
CA VAL A 272 -29.21 -31.81 -6.03
C VAL A 272 -28.26 -32.99 -5.73
N VAL A 273 -27.63 -33.08 -4.53
CA VAL A 273 -26.89 -34.31 -4.15
C VAL A 273 -27.85 -35.49 -4.08
N GLU A 274 -28.97 -35.31 -3.38
CA GLU A 274 -29.98 -36.35 -3.18
C GLU A 274 -30.61 -36.76 -4.51
N ALA A 275 -30.89 -35.80 -5.38
CA ALA A 275 -31.43 -36.08 -6.71
C ALA A 275 -30.46 -36.89 -7.57
N VAL A 276 -29.16 -36.54 -7.59
CA VAL A 276 -28.13 -37.30 -8.32
C VAL A 276 -27.92 -38.68 -7.70
N ALA A 277 -27.90 -38.78 -6.37
CA ALA A 277 -27.79 -40.07 -5.67
C ALA A 277 -28.99 -40.98 -5.96
N GLY A 278 -30.20 -40.42 -5.98
CA GLY A 278 -31.43 -41.12 -6.34
C GLY A 278 -31.42 -41.60 -7.79
N TYR A 279 -30.97 -40.77 -8.73
CA TYR A 279 -30.77 -41.17 -10.13
C TYR A 279 -29.71 -42.29 -10.24
N ALA A 280 -28.57 -42.13 -9.55
CA ALA A 280 -27.49 -43.10 -9.56
C ALA A 280 -27.93 -44.47 -9.04
N ALA A 281 -28.67 -44.52 -7.94
CA ALA A 281 -29.18 -45.77 -7.37
C ALA A 281 -30.13 -46.51 -8.31
N LEU A 282 -30.97 -45.77 -9.05
CA LEU A 282 -31.88 -46.37 -10.02
C LEU A 282 -31.13 -46.88 -11.26
N LEU A 283 -30.10 -46.15 -11.70
CA LEU A 283 -29.27 -46.55 -12.84
C LEU A 283 -28.41 -47.77 -12.51
N ASP A 284 -27.83 -47.82 -11.32
CA ASP A 284 -27.07 -48.97 -10.81
C ASP A 284 -27.96 -50.22 -10.75
N ARG A 285 -29.21 -50.09 -10.28
CA ARG A 285 -30.19 -51.19 -10.28
C ARG A 285 -30.54 -51.68 -11.69
N SER A 286 -30.80 -50.76 -12.63
CA SER A 286 -31.12 -51.11 -14.02
C SER A 286 -29.95 -51.82 -14.72
N SER A 287 -28.73 -51.39 -14.42
CA SER A 287 -27.50 -51.92 -15.03
C SER A 287 -26.88 -53.11 -14.30
N GLY A 288 -27.45 -53.55 -13.16
CA GLY A 288 -26.89 -54.64 -12.36
C GLY A 288 -25.58 -54.31 -11.64
N ARG A 289 -25.28 -53.03 -11.46
CA ARG A 289 -24.02 -52.57 -10.89
C ARG A 289 -24.11 -52.43 -9.37
N THR A 290 -23.13 -52.95 -8.66
CA THR A 290 -23.01 -52.92 -7.20
C THR A 290 -21.71 -52.25 -6.77
N SER A 291 -21.50 -52.10 -5.45
CA SER A 291 -20.20 -51.69 -4.90
C SER A 291 -19.06 -52.64 -5.31
N ASP A 292 -19.39 -53.90 -5.57
CA ASP A 292 -18.41 -54.99 -5.77
C ASP A 292 -18.18 -55.33 -7.25
N GLY A 293 -18.83 -54.59 -8.17
CA GLY A 293 -18.67 -54.77 -9.62
C GLY A 293 -19.99 -54.85 -10.38
N TYR A 294 -20.01 -55.67 -11.44
CA TYR A 294 -21.20 -55.95 -12.24
C TYR A 294 -21.77 -57.32 -11.85
N ASP A 295 -23.05 -57.35 -11.51
CA ASP A 295 -23.79 -58.54 -11.11
C ASP A 295 -25.03 -58.68 -12.02
N PRO A 296 -24.96 -59.54 -13.06
CA PRO A 296 -26.04 -59.67 -14.05
C PRO A 296 -27.34 -60.21 -13.44
N ILE A 297 -27.27 -60.88 -12.28
CA ILE A 297 -28.45 -61.40 -11.57
C ILE A 297 -29.23 -60.25 -10.92
N LYS A 298 -28.54 -59.15 -10.57
CA LYS A 298 -29.13 -57.94 -9.99
C LYS A 298 -29.56 -56.91 -11.03
N ALA A 299 -29.25 -57.12 -12.31
CA ALA A 299 -29.72 -56.26 -13.39
C ALA A 299 -31.23 -56.42 -13.56
N TYR A 300 -31.99 -55.40 -13.16
CA TYR A 300 -33.45 -55.42 -13.28
C TYR A 300 -33.95 -54.13 -13.92
N SER A 301 -34.52 -54.26 -15.11
CA SER A 301 -35.08 -53.15 -15.89
C SER A 301 -36.48 -53.52 -16.38
N ASN A 302 -37.48 -52.75 -15.95
CA ASN A 302 -38.86 -52.86 -16.42
C ASN A 302 -39.34 -51.49 -16.96
N ALA A 303 -40.59 -51.40 -17.42
CA ALA A 303 -41.14 -50.15 -17.95
C ALA A 303 -41.12 -49.01 -16.91
N ASP A 304 -41.42 -49.31 -15.65
CA ASP A 304 -41.45 -48.32 -14.56
C ASP A 304 -40.05 -47.77 -14.22
N ILE A 305 -39.02 -48.62 -14.23
CA ILE A 305 -37.63 -48.22 -13.97
C ILE A 305 -37.12 -47.33 -15.09
N ARG A 306 -37.42 -47.67 -16.35
CA ARG A 306 -37.04 -46.83 -17.51
C ARG A 306 -37.71 -45.46 -17.43
N ARG A 307 -39.03 -45.42 -17.19
CA ARG A 307 -39.76 -44.17 -16.97
C ARG A 307 -39.19 -43.37 -15.79
N GLY A 308 -38.90 -44.03 -14.67
CA GLY A 308 -38.31 -43.37 -13.50
C GLY A 308 -36.90 -42.82 -13.73
N LEU A 309 -36.10 -43.45 -14.59
CA LEU A 309 -34.79 -42.95 -15.02
C LEU A 309 -34.95 -41.71 -15.90
N ASP A 310 -35.84 -41.75 -16.88
CA ASP A 310 -36.15 -40.63 -17.76
C ASP A 310 -36.63 -39.41 -16.95
N GLU A 311 -37.60 -39.61 -16.05
CA GLU A 311 -38.14 -38.53 -15.21
C GLU A 311 -37.11 -37.91 -14.27
N ARG A 312 -36.22 -38.71 -13.69
CA ARG A 312 -35.17 -38.21 -12.77
C ARG A 312 -34.08 -37.47 -13.53
N ALA A 313 -33.66 -37.99 -14.68
CA ALA A 313 -32.71 -37.32 -15.54
C ALA A 313 -33.27 -36.00 -16.09
N GLY A 314 -34.52 -36.01 -16.58
CA GLY A 314 -35.21 -34.82 -17.07
C GLY A 314 -35.30 -33.73 -15.99
N ARG A 315 -35.77 -34.06 -14.79
CA ARG A 315 -35.84 -33.11 -13.67
C ARG A 315 -34.48 -32.51 -13.29
N LEU A 316 -33.40 -33.31 -13.33
CA LEU A 316 -32.05 -32.81 -13.08
C LEU A 316 -31.57 -31.85 -14.18
N ILE A 317 -31.88 -32.16 -15.44
CA ILE A 317 -31.53 -31.33 -16.59
C ILE A 317 -32.30 -30.00 -16.55
N GLU A 318 -33.61 -30.05 -16.30
CA GLU A 318 -34.47 -28.85 -16.18
C GLU A 318 -34.00 -27.94 -15.04
N ALA A 319 -33.74 -28.51 -13.86
CA ALA A 319 -33.25 -27.75 -12.72
C ALA A 319 -31.86 -27.11 -12.99
N ALA A 320 -30.98 -27.83 -13.70
CA ALA A 320 -29.68 -27.30 -14.09
C ALA A 320 -29.81 -26.15 -15.08
N ARG A 321 -30.72 -26.26 -16.06
CA ARG A 321 -31.04 -25.18 -17.01
C ARG A 321 -31.57 -23.94 -16.28
N ALA A 322 -32.55 -24.12 -15.39
CA ALA A 322 -33.11 -23.03 -14.61
C ALA A 322 -32.04 -22.29 -13.79
N PHE A 323 -31.11 -23.03 -13.16
CA PHE A 323 -29.99 -22.41 -12.44
C PHE A 323 -29.03 -21.66 -13.37
N VAL A 324 -28.75 -22.21 -14.56
CA VAL A 324 -27.93 -21.53 -15.57
C VAL A 324 -28.59 -20.25 -16.03
N ASP A 325 -29.88 -20.29 -16.36
CA ASP A 325 -30.64 -19.13 -16.83
C ASP A 325 -30.73 -18.03 -15.78
N GLU A 326 -31.01 -18.38 -14.51
CA GLU A 326 -31.01 -17.44 -13.39
C GLU A 326 -29.64 -16.76 -13.23
N THR A 327 -28.56 -17.55 -13.25
CA THR A 327 -27.19 -17.04 -13.11
C THR A 327 -26.78 -16.18 -14.30
N LEU A 328 -27.16 -16.55 -15.52
CA LEU A 328 -26.90 -15.74 -16.72
C LEU A 328 -27.68 -14.42 -16.68
N GLY A 329 -28.92 -14.42 -16.21
CA GLY A 329 -29.73 -13.22 -15.97
C GLY A 329 -29.10 -12.30 -14.91
N ASP A 330 -28.58 -12.85 -13.82
CA ASP A 330 -27.81 -12.09 -12.83
C ASP A 330 -26.55 -11.45 -13.43
N LEU A 331 -25.83 -12.21 -14.25
CA LEU A 331 -24.64 -11.71 -14.94
C LEU A 331 -24.96 -10.57 -15.92
N GLU A 332 -26.07 -10.64 -16.65
CA GLU A 332 -26.48 -9.56 -17.58
C GLU A 332 -26.83 -8.28 -16.82
N ARG A 333 -27.46 -8.42 -15.66
CA ARG A 333 -27.84 -7.29 -14.80
C ARG A 333 -26.64 -6.64 -14.11
N GLU A 334 -25.67 -7.42 -13.63
CA GLU A 334 -24.49 -6.89 -12.93
C GLU A 334 -23.36 -6.47 -13.88
N TYR A 335 -23.24 -7.10 -15.04
CA TYR A 335 -22.17 -6.86 -16.02
C TYR A 335 -22.76 -6.68 -17.43
N PRO A 336 -23.43 -5.54 -17.71
CA PRO A 336 -24.09 -5.30 -19.00
C PRO A 336 -23.10 -5.27 -20.18
N ASP A 337 -21.85 -4.87 -19.93
CA ASP A 337 -20.79 -4.78 -20.93
C ASP A 337 -19.95 -6.07 -21.06
N LYS A 338 -20.40 -7.18 -20.48
CA LYS A 338 -19.67 -8.45 -20.55
C LYS A 338 -19.57 -8.94 -22.01
N LYS A 339 -18.44 -9.57 -22.36
CA LYS A 339 -18.33 -10.31 -23.62
C LYS A 339 -19.33 -11.47 -23.62
N GLN A 340 -19.78 -11.90 -24.80
CA GLN A 340 -20.59 -13.09 -24.93
C GLN A 340 -19.85 -14.28 -24.30
N LEU A 341 -20.46 -14.87 -23.28
CA LEU A 341 -19.92 -16.03 -22.56
C LEU A 341 -20.51 -17.30 -23.18
N GLU A 342 -19.71 -18.35 -23.27
CA GLU A 342 -20.19 -19.66 -23.70
C GLU A 342 -21.15 -20.24 -22.65
N ASN A 343 -22.27 -20.80 -23.11
CA ASN A 343 -23.20 -21.49 -22.22
C ASN A 343 -22.48 -22.65 -21.52
N PRO A 344 -22.56 -22.74 -20.18
CA PRO A 344 -21.85 -23.77 -19.44
C PRO A 344 -22.44 -25.15 -19.75
N ASP A 345 -21.57 -26.16 -19.78
CA ASP A 345 -22.00 -27.55 -19.87
C ASP A 345 -22.80 -27.97 -18.61
N LEU A 346 -24.02 -28.48 -18.80
CA LEU A 346 -24.93 -28.81 -17.70
C LEU A 346 -24.37 -29.88 -16.76
N VAL A 347 -23.64 -30.87 -17.29
CA VAL A 347 -22.98 -31.88 -16.44
C VAL A 347 -21.94 -31.22 -15.55
N SER A 348 -21.13 -30.32 -16.11
CA SER A 348 -20.14 -29.54 -15.38
C SER A 348 -20.79 -28.64 -14.32
N VAL A 349 -21.96 -28.05 -14.60
CA VAL A 349 -22.74 -27.26 -13.63
C VAL A 349 -23.22 -28.12 -12.46
N ILE A 350 -23.82 -29.28 -12.74
CA ILE A 350 -24.29 -30.23 -11.71
C ILE A 350 -23.12 -30.71 -10.83
N LEU A 351 -21.98 -31.01 -11.45
CA LEU A 351 -20.77 -31.47 -10.75
C LEU A 351 -20.08 -30.35 -9.97
N ASN A 352 -20.20 -29.10 -10.40
CA ASN A 352 -19.64 -27.92 -9.75
C ASN A 352 -20.44 -27.53 -8.49
N ARG A 353 -20.38 -28.42 -7.51
CA ARG A 353 -21.00 -28.29 -6.18
C ARG A 353 -20.09 -28.88 -5.10
N HIS A 354 -20.51 -28.76 -3.84
CA HIS A 354 -19.82 -29.48 -2.76
C HIS A 354 -20.34 -30.91 -2.68
N TRP A 355 -19.40 -31.85 -2.64
CA TRP A 355 -19.64 -33.27 -2.45
C TRP A 355 -19.02 -33.66 -1.11
N PRO A 356 -19.80 -34.19 -0.16
CA PRO A 356 -19.31 -34.57 1.17
C PRO A 356 -18.20 -35.62 1.12
N LYS A 357 -18.27 -36.56 0.17
CA LYS A 357 -17.32 -37.66 0.01
C LYS A 357 -16.83 -37.76 -1.43
N GLN A 358 -15.57 -38.17 -1.61
CA GLN A 358 -14.97 -38.37 -2.92
C GLN A 358 -15.72 -39.46 -3.73
N ASP A 359 -16.12 -40.54 -3.08
CA ASP A 359 -16.89 -41.62 -3.73
C ASP A 359 -18.24 -41.16 -4.28
N GLU A 360 -18.88 -40.19 -3.63
CA GLU A 360 -20.15 -39.60 -4.10
C GLU A 360 -19.91 -38.75 -5.35
N PHE A 361 -18.82 -37.97 -5.39
CA PHE A 361 -18.42 -37.23 -6.57
C PHE A 361 -18.10 -38.15 -7.75
N ASP A 362 -17.33 -39.20 -7.52
CA ASP A 362 -16.94 -40.14 -8.58
C ASP A 362 -18.15 -40.93 -9.09
N ARG A 363 -19.07 -41.30 -8.19
CA ARG A 363 -20.35 -41.91 -8.57
C ARG A 363 -21.21 -40.95 -9.38
N ALA A 364 -21.34 -39.69 -8.96
CA ALA A 364 -22.07 -38.65 -9.67
C ALA A 364 -21.50 -38.42 -11.07
N ARG A 365 -20.18 -38.23 -11.18
CA ARG A 365 -19.47 -38.06 -12.45
C ARG A 365 -19.74 -39.20 -13.41
N ARG A 366 -19.69 -40.44 -12.93
CA ARG A 366 -19.96 -41.64 -13.72
C ARG A 366 -21.40 -41.72 -14.23
N VAL A 367 -22.39 -41.41 -13.39
CA VAL A 367 -23.80 -41.54 -13.81
C VAL A 367 -24.23 -40.39 -14.73
N LEU A 368 -23.70 -39.19 -14.53
CA LEU A 368 -23.95 -38.03 -15.39
C LEU A 368 -23.20 -38.12 -16.73
N SER A 369 -22.16 -38.96 -16.83
CA SER A 369 -21.48 -39.27 -18.09
C SER A 369 -21.99 -40.53 -18.79
N SER A 370 -23.01 -41.20 -18.23
CA SER A 370 -23.62 -42.40 -18.81
C SER A 370 -24.33 -42.11 -20.13
N ASP A 371 -24.39 -43.11 -21.01
CA ASP A 371 -25.06 -43.00 -22.31
C ASP A 371 -26.55 -42.64 -22.16
N HIS A 372 -27.20 -43.14 -21.10
CA HIS A 372 -28.57 -42.76 -20.78
C HIS A 372 -28.69 -41.26 -20.50
N PHE A 373 -27.84 -40.69 -19.63
CA PHE A 373 -27.93 -39.26 -19.30
C PHE A 373 -27.58 -38.38 -20.50
N LYS A 374 -26.59 -38.79 -21.31
CA LYS A 374 -26.23 -38.10 -22.56
C LYS A 374 -27.38 -38.13 -23.57
N GLY A 375 -28.00 -39.30 -23.78
CA GLY A 375 -29.16 -39.41 -24.66
C GLY A 375 -30.33 -38.53 -24.20
N ARG A 376 -30.55 -38.40 -22.89
CA ARG A 376 -31.54 -37.44 -22.35
C ARG A 376 -31.14 -35.99 -22.59
N LEU A 377 -29.88 -35.62 -22.41
CA LEU A 377 -29.41 -34.26 -22.72
C LEU A 377 -29.60 -33.89 -24.19
N GLU A 378 -29.39 -34.84 -25.11
CA GLU A 378 -29.59 -34.65 -26.54
C GLU A 378 -31.07 -34.56 -26.91
N ALA A 379 -31.92 -35.43 -26.33
CA ALA A 379 -33.36 -35.42 -26.56
C ALA A 379 -34.05 -34.14 -26.07
N GLU A 380 -33.49 -33.45 -25.08
CA GLU A 380 -33.99 -32.17 -24.57
C GLU A 380 -33.43 -30.95 -25.32
N ARG A 381 -32.51 -31.15 -26.28
CA ARG A 381 -31.92 -30.08 -27.13
C ARG A 381 -32.61 -29.94 -28.48
N GLY A 382 -33.18 -31.03 -29.00
CA GLY A 382 -34.06 -31.04 -30.18
C GLY A 382 -35.50 -30.82 -29.77
#